data_AF-A0A9N9I7J7-F1
#
_entry.id   AF-A0A9N9I7J7-F1
#
_cell.length_a   1.000
_cell.length_b   1.000
_cell.length_c   1.000
_cell.angle_alpha   90.00
_cell.angle_beta   90.00
_cell.angle_gamma   90.00
#
_symmetry.space_group_name_H-M   'P 1'
#
loop_
_entity.id
_entity.type
_entity.pdbx_description
1 polymer ?
#
loop_
_entity_poly.entity_id
_entity_poly.type
_entity_poly.pdbx_seq_one_letter_code
_entity_poly.pdbx_strand_id
1 'polypeptide(L)'
;WVVLVAAENCKVGIDVMKVEYPKNQTVQEFFETLKDQFSDYEWSVITKPLQEIDQLHQFYRYWCLKESYVKAIGIGLALDLRTIEFHLSDKEEGTNLSENKKTSRTRTKLYINNELKHQWKFEELYLDNLHCVAASYSTLDDVDKIKEGKFEKIDIEEVLN
;
A
#
# COMPACT_ATOMS: atom_id res chain seq x y z
N TRP A 1 -7.82 13.23 1.15
CA TRP A 1 -6.45 13.63 0.80
C TRP A 1 -6.24 13.51 -0.69
N VAL A 2 -5.38 14.34 -1.27
CA VAL A 2 -4.83 14.15 -2.63
C VAL A 2 -3.36 13.83 -2.46
N VAL A 3 -2.87 12.82 -3.18
CA VAL A 3 -1.47 12.41 -3.16
C VAL A 3 -0.94 12.37 -4.59
N LEU A 4 0.34 12.69 -4.76
CA LEU A 4 1.02 12.71 -6.05
C LEU A 4 2.36 12.01 -5.92
N VAL A 5 2.71 11.20 -6.92
CA VAL A 5 4.06 10.65 -7.09
C VAL A 5 4.52 10.95 -8.52
N ALA A 6 5.79 11.30 -8.67
CA ALA A 6 6.42 11.53 -9.96
C ALA A 6 7.84 10.99 -9.93
N ALA A 7 8.30 10.49 -11.07
CA ALA A 7 9.69 10.09 -11.25
C ALA A 7 10.13 10.26 -12.70
N GLU A 8 11.42 10.51 -12.87
CA GLU A 8 12.10 10.56 -14.15
C GLU A 8 12.81 9.20 -14.33
N ASN A 9 12.38 8.42 -15.32
CA ASN A 9 12.99 7.12 -15.70
C ASN A 9 12.65 5.90 -14.84
N CYS A 10 11.56 5.92 -14.05
CA CYS A 10 11.02 4.68 -13.49
C CYS A 10 9.50 4.64 -13.48
N LYS A 11 8.93 3.43 -13.43
CA LYS A 11 7.50 3.26 -13.19
C LYS A 11 7.22 3.60 -11.74
N VAL A 12 6.22 4.44 -11.52
CA VAL A 12 5.73 4.82 -10.20
C VAL A 12 4.21 4.74 -10.15
N GLY A 13 3.70 4.42 -8.97
CA GLY A 13 2.27 4.43 -8.71
C GLY A 13 2.01 4.72 -7.25
N ILE A 14 0.91 5.41 -6.96
CA ILE A 14 0.54 5.81 -5.61
C ILE A 14 -0.94 5.58 -5.38
N ASP A 15 -1.28 5.14 -4.18
CA ASP A 15 -2.65 5.02 -3.73
C ASP A 15 -2.82 5.57 -2.32
N VAL A 16 -4.00 6.10 -2.01
CA VAL A 16 -4.39 6.57 -0.69
C VAL A 16 -5.78 6.06 -0.37
N MET A 17 -5.92 5.42 0.80
CA MET A 17 -7.20 4.87 1.26
C MET A 17 -7.54 5.44 2.62
N LYS A 18 -8.83 5.69 2.83
CA LYS A 18 -9.38 6.02 4.14
C LYS A 18 -9.83 4.74 4.82
N VAL A 19 -9.30 4.49 6.01
CA VAL A 19 -9.73 3.44 6.92
C VAL A 19 -11.08 3.83 7.49
N GLU A 20 -12.11 3.08 7.08
CA GLU A 20 -13.46 3.25 7.60
C GLU A 20 -14.20 1.93 7.69
N TYR A 21 -15.12 1.87 8.65
CA TYR A 21 -16.04 0.76 8.79
C TYR A 21 -17.01 0.71 7.60
N PRO A 22 -17.36 -0.50 7.12
CA PRO A 22 -18.44 -0.65 6.15
C PRO A 22 -19.77 -0.13 6.70
N LYS A 23 -20.55 0.59 5.88
CA LYS A 23 -21.75 1.30 6.34
C LYS A 23 -22.99 0.41 6.54
N ASN A 24 -23.10 -0.69 5.80
CA ASN A 24 -24.32 -1.52 5.72
C ASN A 24 -24.05 -3.03 5.86
N GLN A 25 -22.90 -3.40 6.40
CA GLN A 25 -22.50 -4.79 6.61
C GLN A 25 -21.46 -4.85 7.73
N THR A 26 -21.25 -6.04 8.28
CA THR A 26 -20.17 -6.31 9.24
C THR A 26 -18.80 -6.29 8.55
N VAL A 27 -17.72 -6.16 9.33
CA VAL A 27 -16.35 -6.24 8.80
C VAL A 27 -16.09 -7.62 8.17
N GLN A 28 -16.62 -8.68 8.76
CA GLN A 28 -16.51 -10.03 8.22
C GLN A 28 -17.21 -10.18 6.86
N GLU A 29 -18.45 -9.68 6.72
CA GLU A 29 -19.17 -9.69 5.45
C GLU A 29 -18.41 -8.87 4.39
N PHE A 30 -17.88 -7.70 4.78
CA PHE A 30 -17.03 -6.90 3.89
C PHE A 30 -15.80 -7.66 3.41
N PHE A 31 -15.06 -8.33 4.31
CA PHE A 31 -13.90 -9.13 3.93
C PHE A 31 -14.26 -10.29 3.01
N GLU A 32 -15.37 -10.98 3.24
CA GLU A 32 -15.81 -12.07 2.36
C GLU A 32 -16.13 -11.56 0.95
N THR A 33 -16.68 -10.33 0.79
CA THR A 33 -16.93 -9.76 -0.55
C THR A 33 -15.65 -9.48 -1.35
N LEU A 34 -14.51 -9.31 -0.68
CA LEU A 34 -13.22 -8.96 -1.30
C LEU A 34 -12.20 -10.09 -1.19
N LYS A 35 -12.63 -11.28 -0.77
CA LYS A 35 -11.77 -12.43 -0.51
C LYS A 35 -10.88 -12.81 -1.67
N ASP A 36 -11.43 -12.78 -2.88
CA ASP A 36 -10.71 -13.14 -4.11
C ASP A 36 -9.71 -12.08 -4.59
N GLN A 37 -9.58 -10.94 -3.89
CA GLN A 37 -8.60 -9.90 -4.23
C GLN A 37 -7.26 -10.07 -3.50
N PHE A 38 -7.20 -10.96 -2.50
CA PHE A 38 -6.02 -11.18 -1.67
C PHE A 38 -5.66 -12.67 -1.61
N SER A 39 -4.39 -12.95 -1.32
CA SER A 39 -3.93 -14.32 -1.10
C SER A 39 -4.32 -14.83 0.29
N ASP A 40 -4.21 -16.14 0.50
CA ASP A 40 -4.47 -16.75 1.81
C ASP A 40 -3.47 -16.27 2.87
N TYR A 41 -2.21 -16.01 2.47
CA TYR A 41 -1.21 -15.43 3.37
C TYR A 41 -1.59 -14.00 3.78
N GLU A 42 -1.97 -13.14 2.82
CA GLU A 42 -2.39 -11.77 3.11
C GLU A 42 -3.60 -11.77 4.05
N TRP A 43 -4.60 -12.63 3.80
CA TRP A 43 -5.73 -12.79 4.71
C TRP A 43 -5.31 -13.23 6.11
N SER A 44 -4.35 -14.15 6.23
CA SER A 44 -3.84 -14.59 7.53
C SER A 44 -3.21 -13.45 8.33
N VAL A 45 -2.63 -12.45 7.66
CA VAL A 45 -2.07 -11.24 8.27
C VAL A 45 -3.16 -10.20 8.54
N ILE A 46 -4.07 -9.98 7.60
CA ILE A 46 -5.18 -9.01 7.70
C ILE A 46 -6.08 -9.34 8.89
N THR A 47 -6.39 -10.61 9.11
CA THR A 47 -7.28 -11.05 10.20
C THR A 47 -6.55 -11.38 11.50
N LYS A 48 -5.23 -11.23 11.55
CA LYS A 48 -4.40 -11.53 12.74
C LYS A 48 -4.73 -10.63 13.95
N PRO A 49 -4.96 -9.32 13.79
CA PRO A 49 -5.32 -8.46 14.92
C PRO A 49 -6.64 -8.87 15.59
N LEU A 50 -6.76 -8.60 16.90
CA LEU A 50 -7.96 -8.94 17.67
C LEU A 50 -9.10 -7.93 17.48
N GLN A 51 -8.78 -6.65 17.26
CA GLN A 51 -9.78 -5.61 17.07
C GLN A 51 -10.09 -5.41 15.58
N GLU A 52 -11.37 -5.26 15.25
CA GLU A 52 -11.81 -5.04 13.86
C GLU A 52 -11.19 -3.80 13.22
N ILE A 53 -10.97 -2.72 13.99
CA ILE A 53 -10.34 -1.51 13.47
C ILE A 53 -8.91 -1.78 13.01
N ASP A 54 -8.15 -2.59 13.76
CA ASP A 54 -6.78 -2.96 13.42
C ASP A 54 -6.76 -3.89 12.20
N GLN A 55 -7.74 -4.78 12.07
CA GLN A 55 -7.93 -5.60 10.87
C GLN A 55 -8.23 -4.73 9.64
N LEU A 56 -9.08 -3.71 9.78
CA LEU A 56 -9.38 -2.75 8.71
C LEU A 56 -8.11 -1.96 8.33
N HIS A 57 -7.29 -1.55 9.30
CA HIS A 57 -6.00 -0.93 9.02
C HIS A 57 -5.10 -1.81 8.15
N GLN A 58 -5.01 -3.11 8.47
CA GLN A 58 -4.24 -4.05 7.66
C GLN A 58 -4.86 -4.25 6.28
N PHE A 59 -6.17 -4.44 6.21
CA PHE A 59 -6.90 -4.57 4.96
C PHE A 59 -6.61 -3.40 4.00
N TYR A 60 -6.84 -2.16 4.44
CA TYR A 60 -6.63 -0.98 3.59
C TYR A 60 -5.16 -0.73 3.27
N ARG A 61 -4.23 -1.11 4.16
CA ARG A 61 -2.80 -1.06 3.88
C ARG A 61 -2.42 -2.00 2.73
N TYR A 62 -2.84 -3.26 2.78
CA TYR A 62 -2.61 -4.21 1.68
C TYR A 62 -3.32 -3.78 0.39
N TRP A 63 -4.54 -3.25 0.49
CA TRP A 63 -5.26 -2.69 -0.65
C TRP A 63 -4.46 -1.56 -1.31
N CYS A 64 -4.02 -0.57 -0.52
CA CYS A 64 -3.15 0.52 -0.99
C CYS A 64 -1.90 -0.01 -1.70
N LEU A 65 -1.22 -1.01 -1.13
CA LEU A 65 -0.03 -1.61 -1.74
C LEU A 65 -0.34 -2.22 -3.12
N LYS A 66 -1.39 -3.05 -3.22
CA LYS A 66 -1.82 -3.65 -4.48
C LYS A 66 -2.17 -2.58 -5.52
N GLU A 67 -3.03 -1.63 -5.16
CA GLU A 67 -3.44 -0.55 -6.07
C GLU A 67 -2.26 0.34 -6.49
N SER A 68 -1.34 0.66 -5.59
CA SER A 68 -0.14 1.43 -5.93
C SER A 68 0.71 0.71 -6.98
N TYR A 69 0.83 -0.62 -6.90
CA TYR A 69 1.53 -1.45 -7.89
C TYR A 69 0.77 -1.54 -9.21
N VAL A 70 -0.54 -1.81 -9.17
CA VAL A 70 -1.40 -1.87 -10.38
C VAL A 70 -1.35 -0.56 -11.16
N LYS A 71 -1.40 0.58 -10.45
CA LYS A 71 -1.25 1.91 -11.04
C LYS A 71 0.12 2.11 -11.66
N ALA A 72 1.19 1.64 -11.03
CA ALA A 72 2.55 1.78 -11.56
C ALA A 72 2.76 1.00 -12.86
N ILE A 73 2.17 -0.19 -12.98
CA ILE A 73 2.30 -1.00 -14.21
C ILE A 73 1.31 -0.60 -15.30
N GLY A 74 0.23 0.14 -14.96
CA GLY A 74 -0.72 0.70 -15.91
C GLY A 74 -1.72 -0.30 -16.51
N ILE A 75 -1.91 -1.46 -15.89
CA ILE A 75 -2.78 -2.54 -16.42
C ILE A 75 -4.25 -2.38 -15.97
N GLY A 76 -4.48 -1.70 -14.84
CA GLY A 76 -5.83 -1.51 -14.29
C GLY A 76 -6.50 -2.83 -13.90
N LEU A 77 -7.83 -2.90 -14.09
CA LEU A 77 -8.70 -4.00 -13.66
C LEU A 77 -8.43 -5.35 -14.35
N ALA A 78 -7.58 -5.39 -15.37
CA ALA A 78 -7.26 -6.63 -16.08
C ALA A 78 -6.27 -7.53 -15.30
N LEU A 79 -5.64 -7.03 -14.24
CA LEU A 79 -4.77 -7.82 -13.38
C LEU A 79 -5.58 -8.60 -12.35
N ASP A 80 -5.37 -9.92 -12.30
CA ASP A 80 -5.86 -10.74 -11.19
C ASP A 80 -5.06 -10.41 -9.91
N LEU A 81 -5.70 -9.68 -8.99
CA LEU A 81 -5.08 -9.24 -7.74
C LEU A 81 -4.67 -10.40 -6.82
N ARG A 82 -5.22 -11.60 -7.00
CA ARG A 82 -4.82 -12.78 -6.22
C ARG A 82 -3.45 -13.33 -6.63
N THR A 83 -3.01 -13.03 -7.86
CA THR A 83 -1.69 -13.46 -8.36
C THR A 83 -0.52 -12.65 -7.78
N ILE A 84 -0.82 -11.48 -7.20
CA ILE A 84 0.15 -10.62 -6.53
C ILE A 84 0.02 -10.78 -5.02
N GLU A 85 1.13 -10.95 -4.34
CA GLU A 85 1.15 -11.18 -2.89
C GLU A 85 2.21 -10.30 -2.24
N PHE A 86 1.81 -9.52 -1.24
CA PHE A 86 2.69 -8.65 -0.49
C PHE A 86 3.14 -9.31 0.82
N HIS A 87 4.43 -9.21 1.15
CA HIS A 87 4.99 -9.66 2.41
C HIS A 87 5.58 -8.46 3.14
N LEU A 88 4.97 -8.07 4.24
CA LEU A 88 5.46 -7.01 5.12
C LEU A 88 6.59 -7.58 5.98
N SER A 89 7.53 -6.76 6.47
CA SER A 89 8.55 -7.30 7.39
C SER A 89 8.00 -7.45 8.81
N ASP A 90 8.60 -8.35 9.62
CA ASP A 90 8.16 -8.61 11.01
C ASP A 90 8.08 -7.36 11.90
N LYS A 91 8.90 -6.33 11.62
CA LYS A 91 8.86 -5.04 12.32
C LYS A 91 7.66 -4.19 11.92
N GLU A 92 7.13 -4.43 10.73
CA GLU A 92 6.01 -3.72 10.11
C GLU A 92 4.68 -4.47 10.28
N GLU A 93 4.69 -5.79 10.50
CA GLU A 93 3.49 -6.61 10.75
C GLU A 93 2.85 -6.39 12.14
N GLY A 94 3.58 -5.80 13.08
CA GLY A 94 3.12 -5.56 14.46
C GLY A 94 3.17 -4.10 14.91
N THR A 95 3.49 -3.16 14.01
CA THR A 95 3.51 -1.74 14.34
C THR A 95 2.20 -1.08 13.95
N ASN A 96 1.57 -0.38 14.89
CA ASN A 96 0.53 0.59 14.59
C ASN A 96 1.16 1.75 13.81
N LEU A 97 1.24 1.62 12.49
CA LEU A 97 1.72 2.68 11.60
C LEU A 97 0.87 3.96 11.73
N SER A 98 -0.39 3.84 12.20
CA SER A 98 -1.25 4.98 12.53
C SER A 98 -0.68 5.87 13.64
N GLU A 99 0.14 5.33 14.55
CA GLU A 99 0.79 6.09 15.63
C GLU A 99 2.12 6.71 15.18
N ASN A 100 2.80 6.09 14.22
CA ASN A 100 4.07 6.56 13.66
C ASN A 100 3.86 7.23 12.29
N LYS A 101 3.45 8.51 12.30
CA LYS A 101 3.21 9.36 11.12
C LYS A 101 4.46 9.70 10.28
N LYS A 102 5.47 8.82 10.25
CA LYS A 102 6.69 9.02 9.46
C LYS A 102 6.66 8.11 8.25
N THR A 103 6.97 8.69 7.09
CA THR A 103 7.28 7.93 5.88
C THR A 103 8.47 7.03 6.16
N SER A 104 8.36 5.74 5.84
CA SER A 104 9.50 4.85 5.80
C SER A 104 9.48 4.06 4.51
N ARG A 105 10.65 3.97 3.86
CA ARG A 105 10.90 2.89 2.92
C ARG A 105 10.73 1.59 3.68
N THR A 106 9.80 0.77 3.22
CA THR A 106 9.48 -0.47 3.92
C THR A 106 10.31 -1.61 3.38
N ARG A 107 10.41 -2.68 4.17
CA ARG A 107 10.99 -3.95 3.71
C ARG A 107 9.93 -4.84 3.06
N THR A 108 8.78 -4.26 2.72
CA THR A 108 7.71 -4.88 1.98
C THR A 108 8.22 -5.46 0.67
N LYS A 109 7.88 -6.72 0.43
CA LYS A 109 8.25 -7.48 -0.77
C LYS A 109 7.00 -7.79 -1.59
N LEU A 110 7.16 -7.76 -2.90
CA LEU A 110 6.14 -8.19 -3.85
C LEU A 110 6.52 -9.56 -4.45
N TYR A 111 5.60 -10.49 -4.37
CA TYR A 111 5.65 -11.76 -5.08
C TYR A 111 4.56 -11.78 -6.16
N ILE A 112 4.88 -12.30 -7.33
CA ILE A 112 3.89 -12.55 -8.39
C ILE A 112 4.02 -14.00 -8.80
N ASN A 113 2.93 -14.78 -8.67
CA ASN A 113 2.96 -16.23 -8.86
C ASN A 113 4.11 -16.89 -8.07
N ASN A 114 4.28 -16.50 -6.81
CA ASN A 114 5.33 -16.95 -5.89
C ASN A 114 6.78 -16.56 -6.26
N GLU A 115 6.97 -15.73 -7.28
CA GLU A 115 8.30 -15.21 -7.63
C GLU A 115 8.54 -13.81 -7.05
N LEU A 116 9.61 -13.67 -6.29
CA LEU A 116 10.02 -12.39 -5.71
C LEU A 116 10.43 -11.40 -6.82
N LYS A 117 9.78 -10.24 -6.84
CA LYS A 117 10.08 -9.16 -7.78
C LYS A 117 10.99 -8.12 -7.13
N HIS A 118 12.29 -8.45 -7.09
CA HIS A 118 13.33 -7.63 -6.44
C HIS A 118 13.41 -6.18 -6.93
N GLN A 119 13.02 -5.94 -8.18
CA GLN A 119 13.03 -4.61 -8.81
C GLN A 119 11.95 -3.67 -8.26
N TRP A 120 10.95 -4.19 -7.54
CA TRP A 120 9.92 -3.35 -6.95
C TRP A 120 10.27 -2.97 -5.52
N LYS A 121 10.03 -1.71 -5.19
CA LYS A 121 10.21 -1.13 -3.87
C LYS A 121 8.94 -0.37 -3.49
N PHE A 122 8.74 -0.25 -2.19
CA PHE A 122 7.51 0.29 -1.62
C PHE A 122 7.85 1.26 -0.48
N GLU A 123 7.08 2.34 -0.43
CA GLU A 123 7.07 3.32 0.64
C GLU A 123 5.65 3.42 1.18
N GLU A 124 5.52 3.43 2.50
CA GLU A 124 4.23 3.43 3.18
C GLU A 124 4.19 4.56 4.21
N LEU A 125 3.05 5.22 4.32
CA LEU A 125 2.84 6.36 5.22
C LEU A 125 1.39 6.40 5.71
N TYR A 126 1.20 6.84 6.95
CA TYR A 126 -0.10 7.33 7.43
C TYR A 126 -0.08 8.87 7.47
N LEU A 127 -0.96 9.51 6.67
CA LEU A 127 -1.10 10.98 6.63
C LEU A 127 -1.74 11.51 7.91
N ASP A 128 -2.66 10.72 8.45
CA ASP A 128 -3.27 10.86 9.76
C ASP A 128 -3.65 9.45 10.25
N ASN A 129 -4.41 9.35 11.34
CA ASN A 129 -4.73 8.05 11.94
C ASN A 129 -5.67 7.19 11.08
N LEU A 130 -6.27 7.71 10.00
CA LEU A 130 -7.25 7.02 9.18
C LEU A 130 -6.89 7.00 7.69
N HIS A 131 -5.77 7.57 7.25
CA HIS A 131 -5.42 7.59 5.84
C HIS A 131 -4.05 6.97 5.60
N CYS A 132 -4.05 5.75 5.07
CA CYS A 132 -2.83 5.06 4.64
C CYS A 132 -2.52 5.39 3.19
N VAL A 133 -1.23 5.46 2.88
CA VAL A 133 -0.70 5.70 1.55
C VAL A 133 0.35 4.63 1.26
N ALA A 134 0.33 4.12 0.04
CA ALA A 134 1.41 3.31 -0.50
C ALA A 134 1.89 3.90 -1.82
N ALA A 135 3.20 4.01 -1.96
CA ALA A 135 3.85 4.32 -3.22
C ALA A 135 4.70 3.13 -3.65
N SER A 136 4.58 2.73 -4.92
CA SER A 136 5.42 1.71 -5.54
C SER A 136 6.30 2.34 -6.59
N TYR A 137 7.52 1.83 -6.73
CA TYR A 137 8.44 2.25 -7.78
C TYR A 137 9.36 1.12 -8.25
N SER A 138 9.64 1.08 -9.55
CA SER A 138 10.50 0.07 -10.17
C SER A 138 11.95 0.56 -10.26
N THR A 139 12.92 -0.20 -9.79
CA THR A 139 14.35 0.13 -9.88
C THR A 139 15.01 -0.44 -11.13
N LEU A 140 14.27 -0.56 -12.24
CA LEU A 140 14.70 -1.35 -13.40
C LEU A 140 15.95 -0.81 -14.11
N ASP A 141 16.37 0.45 -13.91
CA ASP A 141 17.46 1.04 -14.72
C ASP A 141 18.54 1.86 -13.98
N ASP A 142 18.51 2.01 -12.65
CA ASP A 142 19.64 2.59 -11.88
C ASP A 142 19.36 2.48 -10.38
N VAL A 143 19.83 1.41 -9.75
CA VAL A 143 19.61 1.13 -8.30
C VAL A 143 20.22 2.24 -7.43
N ASP A 144 21.21 2.96 -7.95
CA ASP A 144 22.03 3.94 -7.22
C ASP A 144 21.58 5.41 -7.37
N LYS A 145 20.55 5.71 -8.19
CA LYS A 145 20.14 7.12 -8.45
C LYS A 145 18.76 7.53 -7.97
N ILE A 146 17.94 6.62 -7.44
CA ILE A 146 16.65 7.01 -6.84
C ILE A 146 16.93 7.70 -5.51
N LYS A 147 17.05 9.02 -5.53
CA LYS A 147 17.02 9.85 -4.32
C LYS A 147 15.74 9.52 -3.58
N GLU A 148 15.87 9.26 -2.28
CA GLU A 148 14.73 9.09 -1.39
C GLU A 148 13.81 10.30 -1.52
N GLY A 149 12.61 10.08 -2.05
CA GLY A 149 11.52 11.04 -1.92
C GLY A 149 11.03 10.96 -0.49
N LYS A 150 10.91 12.09 0.19
CA LYS A 150 10.07 12.16 1.40
C LYS A 150 8.69 12.58 0.93
N PHE A 151 7.64 12.08 1.58
CA PHE A 151 6.34 12.67 1.40
C PHE A 151 6.40 14.11 1.91
N GLU A 152 6.21 15.05 0.98
CA GLU A 152 6.08 16.46 1.28
C GLU A 152 4.59 16.80 1.27
N LYS A 153 4.10 17.36 2.37
CA LYS A 153 2.75 17.90 2.44
C LYS A 153 2.81 19.31 1.88
N ILE A 154 2.11 19.51 0.76
CA ILE A 154 2.00 20.80 0.08
C ILE A 154 0.59 21.33 0.33
N ASP A 155 0.47 22.57 0.80
CA ASP A 155 -0.83 23.22 0.96
C ASP A 155 -1.32 23.79 -0.38
N ILE A 156 -2.64 23.92 -0.56
CA ILE A 156 -3.23 24.32 -1.85
C ILE A 156 -2.70 25.66 -2.37
N GLU A 157 -2.33 26.56 -1.47
CA GLU A 157 -1.73 27.86 -1.82
C GLU A 157 -0.36 27.71 -2.50
N GLU A 158 0.42 26.70 -2.14
CA GLU A 158 1.72 26.43 -2.76
C GLU A 158 1.57 25.76 -4.14
N VAL A 159 0.47 25.02 -4.37
CA VAL A 159 0.16 24.40 -5.67
C VAL A 159 -0.29 25.45 -6.69
N LEU A 160 -0.95 26.51 -6.23
CA LEU A 160 -1.54 27.54 -7.09
C LEU A 160 -0.57 28.69 -7.45
N ASN A 161 0.64 28.70 -6.88
CA ASN A 161 1.70 29.69 -7.15
C ASN A 161 2.77 29.11 -8.08
#